data_AF-A0A2I7SK27-F1
#
_entry.id   AF-A0A2I7SK27-F1
#
_cell.length_a   1.000
_cell.length_b   1.000
_cell.length_c   1.000
_cell.angle_alpha   90.00
_cell.angle_beta   90.00
_cell.angle_gamma   90.00
#
_symmetry.space_group_name_H-M   'P 1'
#
loop_
_entity.id
_entity.type
_entity.pdbx_description
1 polymer ?
#
loop_
_entity_poly.entity_id
_entity_poly.type
_entity_poly.pdbx_seq_one_letter_code
_entity_poly.pdbx_strand_id
1 'polypeptide(L)'
;MNRIKKSILTIIWLVSQICLAQGFDDLMLYRQDIKSISGTNTVSVTSYEKDGAHYIYAGGIGNIDVYSLDNQGILTPISNHELYMKKGPARGMVADRINGTDFLFVANKHGDVVETFKILEGGSLERVALIEDTDETHLGTAITLQVVHMEKASYLFVGGLEETPGLSSFKIENDGKLTHVQSMKDDETIHTDGVIGMFVHKIKGKTYLYTGGFQDNGVSSFRVFEDGTFKNINNISDNTTDRYLTGAYPVTGVSLGDNNYVIVGHRHHKYYKRGGFIKRTDFVYHGDGVSVFKVDKKGALVPHSVLKDDEHTKLQGQTRIEVVSVENNEAVLAVGTRDDASIQLLKLNKEGVLSPINYLETGYSIYYGLRAHKIGEDNFLIAGSFRNDLRKIISYKLAPKINREAKVLRHMVNLKYKEDATKEQVNEAVEAFINLKNEIPEIANLEWGLNDSTEGHTKGLTYCFTLTFNDEHAREIYLFHKAHLDLVSKIGPIIADVLVLDYWTK
;
A
#
# COMPACT_ATOMS: atom_id res chain seq x y z
N MET A 1 54.74 21.98 -9.50
CA MET A 1 53.69 21.15 -10.15
C MET A 1 53.08 20.07 -9.24
N ASN A 2 53.73 19.57 -8.18
CA ASN A 2 53.17 18.52 -7.31
C ASN A 2 52.31 18.96 -6.12
N ARG A 3 52.29 20.25 -5.75
CA ARG A 3 51.39 20.76 -4.67
C ARG A 3 49.98 21.07 -5.16
N ILE A 4 49.84 21.58 -6.39
CA ILE A 4 48.53 21.91 -6.99
C ILE A 4 47.70 20.65 -7.27
N LYS A 5 48.33 19.54 -7.69
CA LYS A 5 47.62 18.26 -7.88
C LYS A 5 47.13 17.62 -6.58
N LYS A 6 47.83 17.80 -5.45
CA LYS A 6 47.37 17.31 -4.15
C LYS A 6 46.19 18.13 -3.61
N SER A 7 46.24 19.46 -3.73
CA SER A 7 45.12 20.33 -3.31
C SER A 7 43.84 20.09 -4.12
N ILE A 8 43.96 19.84 -5.43
CA ILE A 8 42.81 19.50 -6.28
C ILE A 8 42.23 18.12 -5.91
N LEU A 9 43.06 17.13 -5.57
CA LEU A 9 42.57 15.83 -5.13
C LEU A 9 41.87 15.89 -3.76
N THR A 10 42.36 16.72 -2.83
CA THR A 10 41.73 16.89 -1.50
C THR A 10 40.42 17.67 -1.59
N ILE A 11 40.31 18.63 -2.52
CA ILE A 11 39.05 19.34 -2.81
C ILE A 11 38.05 18.42 -3.50
N ILE A 12 38.48 17.56 -4.44
CA ILE A 12 37.60 16.55 -5.05
C ILE A 12 37.13 15.53 -4.00
N TRP A 13 37.97 15.18 -3.02
CA TRP A 13 37.58 14.28 -1.93
C TRP A 13 36.63 14.93 -0.92
N LEU A 14 36.82 16.22 -0.60
CA LEU A 14 35.89 17.01 0.23
C LEU A 14 34.57 17.30 -0.50
N VAL A 15 34.58 17.50 -1.82
CA VAL A 15 33.37 17.68 -2.64
C VAL A 15 32.65 16.34 -2.86
N SER A 16 33.36 15.20 -2.88
CA SER A 16 32.73 13.88 -2.84
C SER A 16 32.23 13.46 -1.45
N GLN A 17 32.65 14.14 -0.39
CA GLN A 17 32.11 14.01 0.97
C GLN A 17 31.02 15.03 1.31
N ILE A 18 30.75 15.97 0.40
CA ILE A 18 29.38 16.40 0.18
C ILE A 18 28.72 15.26 -0.59
N CYS A 19 28.55 14.12 0.08
CA CYS A 19 27.32 13.37 -0.12
C CYS A 19 26.24 14.44 -0.03
N LEU A 20 25.61 14.76 -1.15
CA LEU A 20 24.28 15.34 -1.09
C LEU A 20 23.58 14.43 -0.09
N ALA A 21 23.34 14.93 1.12
CA ALA A 21 22.26 14.42 1.91
C ALA A 21 21.09 14.57 0.95
N GLN A 22 20.72 13.48 0.28
CA GLN A 22 19.60 13.47 -0.63
C GLN A 22 18.43 13.76 0.30
N GLY A 23 18.05 15.03 0.36
CA GLY A 23 16.96 15.46 1.19
C GLY A 23 15.75 14.66 0.78
N PHE A 24 14.97 14.21 1.75
CA PHE A 24 13.70 13.54 1.49
C PHE A 24 12.70 14.41 0.72
N ASP A 25 13.02 15.69 0.52
CA ASP A 25 12.16 16.74 -0.04
C ASP A 25 11.85 16.62 -1.54
N ASP A 26 12.50 15.70 -2.27
CA ASP A 26 12.30 15.56 -3.72
C ASP A 26 12.19 14.11 -4.18
N LEU A 27 11.56 13.24 -3.37
CA LEU A 27 11.31 11.85 -3.76
C LEU A 27 10.08 11.74 -4.69
N MET A 28 10.14 10.78 -5.61
CA MET A 28 9.05 10.44 -6.53
C MET A 28 8.95 8.91 -6.69
N LEU A 29 7.79 8.44 -7.14
CA LEU A 29 7.51 7.03 -7.41
C LEU A 29 7.67 6.71 -8.89
N TYR A 30 8.41 5.64 -9.18
CA TYR A 30 8.63 5.14 -10.54
C TYR A 30 8.20 3.68 -10.63
N ARG A 31 7.17 3.41 -11.43
CA ARG A 31 6.70 2.06 -11.70
C ARG A 31 7.81 1.17 -12.27
N GLN A 32 8.00 -0.01 -11.70
CA GLN A 32 8.98 -1.01 -12.15
C GLN A 32 8.30 -2.15 -12.89
N ASP A 33 7.18 -2.67 -12.37
CA ASP A 33 6.51 -3.83 -12.94
C ASP A 33 5.01 -3.85 -12.65
N ILE A 34 4.27 -4.60 -13.47
CA ILE A 34 2.83 -4.82 -13.36
C ILE A 34 2.56 -6.31 -13.54
N LYS A 35 1.87 -6.93 -12.59
CA LYS A 35 1.42 -8.33 -12.70
C LYS A 35 -0.07 -8.46 -12.48
N SER A 36 -0.63 -9.49 -13.09
CA SER A 36 -2.00 -9.91 -12.81
C SER A 36 -2.05 -10.65 -11.47
N ILE A 37 -3.18 -10.51 -10.78
CA ILE A 37 -3.55 -11.33 -9.62
C ILE A 37 -4.58 -12.38 -10.03
N SER A 38 -4.70 -13.44 -9.25
CA SER A 38 -5.76 -14.45 -9.40
C SER A 38 -7.13 -13.93 -8.92
N GLY A 39 -7.14 -13.11 -7.87
CA GLY A 39 -8.35 -12.55 -7.26
C GLY A 39 -9.09 -11.58 -8.18
N THR A 40 -10.27 -11.12 -7.73
CA THR A 40 -11.00 -10.07 -8.46
C THR A 40 -10.48 -8.67 -8.11
N ASN A 41 -9.88 -8.48 -6.94
CA ASN A 41 -9.25 -7.23 -6.52
C ASN A 41 -8.08 -7.53 -5.57
N THR A 42 -7.27 -6.52 -5.25
CA THR A 42 -6.31 -6.62 -4.15
C THR A 42 -6.85 -5.80 -2.98
N VAL A 43 -7.17 -6.49 -1.90
CA VAL A 43 -7.60 -5.89 -0.64
C VAL A 43 -6.38 -5.54 0.19
N SER A 44 -5.43 -6.46 0.32
CA SER A 44 -4.29 -6.36 1.22
C SER A 44 -3.00 -6.83 0.55
N VAL A 45 -1.88 -6.26 0.96
CA VAL A 45 -0.53 -6.66 0.53
C VAL A 45 0.35 -6.67 1.76
N THR A 46 1.12 -7.74 1.94
CA THR A 46 2.24 -7.76 2.89
C THR A 46 3.47 -8.34 2.22
N SER A 47 4.62 -8.21 2.87
CA SER A 47 5.91 -8.64 2.34
C SER A 47 6.73 -9.30 3.42
N TYR A 48 7.59 -10.24 3.04
CA TYR A 48 8.49 -10.92 3.96
C TYR A 48 9.85 -11.17 3.31
N GLU A 49 10.92 -10.93 4.05
CA GLU A 49 12.26 -11.34 3.66
C GLU A 49 12.60 -12.65 4.37
N LYS A 50 13.05 -13.64 3.60
CA LYS A 50 13.47 -14.93 4.11
C LYS A 50 14.74 -15.36 3.41
N ASP A 51 15.80 -15.54 4.20
CA ASP A 51 17.10 -16.04 3.73
C ASP A 51 17.67 -15.21 2.55
N GLY A 52 17.44 -13.89 2.57
CA GLY A 52 17.85 -12.93 1.53
C GLY A 52 16.94 -12.88 0.30
N ALA A 53 15.91 -13.73 0.21
CA ALA A 53 14.87 -13.65 -0.80
C ALA A 53 13.70 -12.81 -0.31
N HIS A 54 13.10 -12.05 -1.22
CA HIS A 54 12.01 -11.12 -0.91
C HIS A 54 10.70 -11.62 -1.51
N TYR A 55 9.68 -11.79 -0.67
CA TYR A 55 8.37 -12.33 -1.03
C TYR A 55 7.26 -11.33 -0.78
N ILE A 56 6.30 -11.29 -1.71
CA ILE A 56 5.10 -10.47 -1.66
C ILE A 56 3.88 -11.38 -1.61
N TYR A 57 3.00 -11.10 -0.66
CA TYR A 57 1.71 -11.78 -0.50
C TYR A 57 0.60 -10.79 -0.79
N ALA A 58 -0.22 -11.10 -1.78
CA ALA A 58 -1.33 -10.26 -2.20
C ALA A 58 -2.66 -10.98 -1.92
N GLY A 59 -3.47 -10.38 -1.05
CA GLY A 59 -4.75 -10.90 -0.62
C GLY A 59 -5.89 -10.08 -1.22
N GLY A 60 -6.98 -10.75 -1.59
CA GLY A 60 -8.16 -10.14 -2.18
C GLY A 60 -9.37 -11.05 -2.04
N ILE A 61 -10.44 -10.77 -2.78
CA ILE A 61 -11.51 -11.76 -2.96
C ILE A 61 -10.95 -12.95 -3.74
N GLY A 62 -11.09 -14.15 -3.17
CA GLY A 62 -10.51 -15.39 -3.67
C GLY A 62 -9.28 -15.82 -2.89
N ASN A 63 -8.16 -15.99 -3.60
CA ASN A 63 -6.95 -16.63 -3.10
C ASN A 63 -5.88 -15.62 -2.69
N ILE A 64 -4.82 -16.09 -2.03
CA ILE A 64 -3.58 -15.33 -1.80
C ILE A 64 -2.60 -15.65 -2.92
N ASP A 65 -2.21 -14.62 -3.67
CA ASP A 65 -1.14 -14.70 -4.66
C ASP A 65 0.22 -14.45 -4.01
N VAL A 66 1.22 -15.25 -4.38
CA VAL A 66 2.61 -15.14 -3.90
C VAL A 66 3.51 -14.78 -5.06
N TYR A 67 4.36 -13.77 -4.87
CA TYR A 67 5.37 -13.34 -5.81
C TYR A 67 6.74 -13.26 -5.13
N SER A 68 7.82 -13.50 -5.86
CA SER A 68 9.13 -12.94 -5.47
C SER A 68 9.24 -11.51 -6.00
N LEU A 69 10.05 -10.71 -5.31
CA LEU A 69 10.46 -9.37 -5.73
C LEU A 69 11.99 -9.36 -5.84
N ASP A 70 12.52 -8.95 -6.99
CA ASP A 70 13.96 -8.78 -7.16
C ASP A 70 14.43 -7.33 -6.89
N ASN A 71 15.73 -7.09 -6.99
CA ASN A 71 16.32 -5.77 -6.73
C ASN A 71 16.08 -4.75 -7.86
N GLN A 72 15.47 -5.14 -8.99
CA GLN A 72 14.93 -4.21 -9.98
C GLN A 72 13.44 -3.90 -9.71
N GLY A 73 12.83 -4.55 -8.72
CA GLY A 73 11.42 -4.41 -8.42
C GLY A 73 10.52 -5.26 -9.33
N ILE A 74 11.06 -6.25 -10.03
CA ILE A 74 10.26 -7.15 -10.87
C ILE A 74 9.58 -8.20 -10.00
N LEU A 75 8.28 -8.39 -10.25
CA LEU A 75 7.43 -9.33 -9.55
C LEU A 75 7.34 -10.64 -10.35
N THR A 76 7.78 -11.75 -9.76
CA THR A 76 7.67 -13.08 -10.40
C THR A 76 6.66 -13.94 -9.65
N PRO A 77 5.55 -14.37 -10.29
CA PRO A 77 4.57 -15.25 -9.65
C PRO A 77 5.20 -16.57 -9.20
N ILE A 78 4.88 -17.00 -7.98
CA ILE A 78 5.38 -18.25 -7.38
C ILE A 78 4.25 -19.26 -7.23
N SER A 79 3.21 -18.88 -6.50
CA SER A 79 2.12 -19.78 -6.12
C SER A 79 0.86 -19.01 -5.77
N ASN A 80 -0.22 -19.75 -5.58
CA ASN A 80 -1.52 -19.24 -5.25
C ASN A 80 -2.20 -20.17 -4.23
N HIS A 81 -2.83 -19.60 -3.20
CA HIS A 81 -3.32 -20.36 -2.05
C HIS A 81 -4.77 -20.05 -1.74
N GLU A 82 -5.62 -21.08 -1.73
CA GLU A 82 -7.02 -20.94 -1.36
C GLU A 82 -7.16 -20.58 0.12
N LEU A 83 -8.05 -19.63 0.40
CA LEU A 83 -8.51 -19.32 1.76
C LEU A 83 -9.61 -20.30 2.19
N TYR A 84 -9.87 -20.38 3.49
CA TYR A 84 -11.06 -21.04 4.03
C TYR A 84 -12.33 -20.53 3.34
N MET A 85 -13.25 -21.46 3.04
CA MET A 85 -14.48 -21.23 2.25
C MET A 85 -14.29 -20.67 0.82
N LYS A 86 -13.05 -20.61 0.31
CA LYS A 86 -12.71 -20.25 -1.10
C LYS A 86 -13.27 -18.90 -1.59
N LYS A 87 -13.52 -17.96 -0.68
CA LYS A 87 -14.14 -16.67 -1.04
C LYS A 87 -13.33 -15.46 -0.61
N GLY A 88 -12.69 -15.49 0.57
CA GLY A 88 -12.04 -14.29 1.10
C GLY A 88 -13.02 -13.11 1.24
N PRO A 89 -12.55 -11.88 1.50
CA PRO A 89 -11.18 -11.46 1.26
C PRO A 89 -10.22 -11.73 2.42
N ALA A 90 -8.95 -12.00 2.08
CA ALA A 90 -7.83 -11.82 3.00
C ALA A 90 -7.68 -10.32 3.30
N ARG A 91 -8.10 -9.89 4.49
CA ARG A 91 -8.20 -8.47 4.85
C ARG A 91 -7.02 -7.99 5.67
N GLY A 92 -6.78 -8.63 6.81
CA GLY A 92 -5.57 -8.43 7.60
C GLY A 92 -4.53 -9.47 7.20
N MET A 93 -3.29 -9.05 6.94
CA MET A 93 -2.18 -9.96 6.69
C MET A 93 -0.91 -9.45 7.37
N VAL A 94 -0.23 -10.32 8.11
CA VAL A 94 1.07 -10.04 8.73
C VAL A 94 1.96 -11.26 8.62
N ALA A 95 3.18 -11.07 8.12
CA ALA A 95 4.19 -12.11 8.03
C ALA A 95 5.28 -11.83 9.07
N ASP A 96 5.68 -12.85 9.84
CA ASP A 96 6.65 -12.70 10.92
C ASP A 96 7.35 -14.04 11.24
N ARG A 97 8.50 -13.97 11.90
CA ARG A 97 9.29 -15.13 12.35
C ARG A 97 9.01 -15.44 13.81
N ILE A 98 8.45 -16.62 14.08
CA ILE A 98 8.09 -17.06 15.43
C ILE A 98 8.93 -18.27 15.80
N ASN A 99 9.82 -18.12 16.79
CA ASN A 99 10.68 -19.18 17.31
C ASN A 99 11.41 -20.01 16.23
N GLY A 100 11.85 -19.34 15.16
CA GLY A 100 12.58 -19.96 14.04
C GLY A 100 11.72 -20.43 12.87
N THR A 101 10.40 -20.37 12.98
CA THR A 101 9.47 -20.68 11.89
C THR A 101 8.88 -19.39 11.32
N ASP A 102 8.86 -19.28 10.00
CA ASP A 102 8.30 -18.14 9.29
C ASP A 102 6.80 -18.38 9.03
N PHE A 103 5.94 -17.46 9.45
CA PHE A 103 4.48 -17.57 9.29
C PHE A 103 3.89 -16.36 8.60
N LEU A 104 2.80 -16.59 7.87
CA LEU A 104 1.85 -15.59 7.40
C LEU A 104 0.52 -15.83 8.14
N PHE A 105 0.09 -14.83 8.91
CA PHE A 105 -1.22 -14.81 9.55
C PHE A 105 -2.19 -14.02 8.68
N VAL A 106 -3.39 -14.55 8.49
CA VAL A 106 -4.40 -14.00 7.57
C VAL A 106 -5.75 -13.94 8.26
N ALA A 107 -6.32 -12.74 8.34
CA ALA A 107 -7.70 -12.54 8.74
C ALA A 107 -8.60 -12.65 7.51
N ASN A 108 -9.35 -13.75 7.41
CA ASN A 108 -10.26 -14.02 6.31
C ASN A 108 -11.65 -13.48 6.67
N LYS A 109 -12.00 -12.33 6.10
CA LYS A 109 -13.23 -11.60 6.44
C LYS A 109 -14.50 -12.44 6.21
N HIS A 110 -14.53 -13.29 5.17
CA HIS A 110 -15.74 -14.02 4.82
C HIS A 110 -15.94 -15.28 5.67
N GLY A 111 -14.85 -15.95 6.02
CA GLY A 111 -14.91 -17.10 6.91
C GLY A 111 -15.08 -16.73 8.38
N ASP A 112 -14.82 -15.48 8.73
CA ASP A 112 -14.64 -15.02 10.12
C ASP A 112 -13.63 -15.88 10.90
N VAL A 113 -12.47 -16.07 10.26
CA VAL A 113 -11.39 -16.89 10.80
C VAL A 113 -10.05 -16.17 10.71
N VAL A 114 -9.13 -16.58 11.57
CA VAL A 114 -7.70 -16.31 11.40
C VAL A 114 -7.02 -17.59 10.94
N GLU A 115 -6.45 -17.56 9.74
CA GLU A 115 -5.69 -18.65 9.14
C GLU A 115 -4.20 -18.41 9.33
N THR A 116 -3.46 -19.44 9.74
CA THR A 116 -2.00 -19.40 9.86
C THR A 116 -1.38 -20.29 8.81
N PHE A 117 -0.50 -19.69 8.00
CA PHE A 117 0.27 -20.38 6.99
C PHE A 117 1.74 -20.36 7.36
N LYS A 118 2.42 -21.50 7.26
CA LYS A 118 3.88 -21.55 7.26
C LYS A 118 4.39 -21.08 5.91
N ILE A 119 5.42 -20.23 5.93
CA ILE A 119 6.15 -19.77 4.75
C ILE A 119 7.27 -20.77 4.46
N LEU A 120 7.19 -21.43 3.31
CA LEU A 120 8.18 -22.42 2.86
C LEU A 120 9.41 -21.72 2.26
N GLU A 121 10.48 -22.49 2.00
CA GLU A 121 11.77 -21.97 1.49
C GLU A 121 11.62 -21.11 0.22
N GLY A 122 10.74 -21.50 -0.70
CA GLY A 122 10.42 -20.76 -1.91
C GLY A 122 9.30 -19.73 -1.77
N GLY A 123 8.94 -19.31 -0.55
CA GLY A 123 7.91 -18.29 -0.30
C GLY A 123 6.45 -18.78 -0.37
N SER A 124 6.20 -19.94 -0.99
CA SER A 124 4.90 -20.62 -0.99
C SER A 124 4.38 -20.91 0.42
N LEU A 125 3.07 -21.08 0.54
CA LEU A 125 2.38 -21.20 1.82
C LEU A 125 1.89 -22.63 2.06
N GLU A 126 1.90 -23.05 3.33
CA GLU A 126 1.26 -24.28 3.82
C GLU A 126 0.37 -23.91 5.01
N ARG A 127 -0.93 -24.19 4.95
CA ARG A 127 -1.83 -23.88 6.08
C ARG A 127 -1.57 -24.86 7.21
N VAL A 128 -1.25 -24.34 8.39
CA VAL A 128 -0.90 -25.15 9.58
C VAL A 128 -1.89 -25.00 10.73
N ALA A 129 -2.63 -23.90 10.77
CA ALA A 129 -3.67 -23.68 11.77
C ALA A 129 -4.79 -22.78 11.22
N LEU A 130 -5.95 -22.86 11.87
CA LEU A 130 -7.12 -22.03 11.65
C LEU A 130 -7.85 -21.90 12.98
N ILE A 131 -8.28 -20.70 13.32
CA ILE A 131 -9.14 -20.42 14.47
C ILE A 131 -10.39 -19.67 14.00
N GLU A 132 -11.55 -20.12 14.49
CA GLU A 132 -12.85 -19.50 14.25
C GLU A 132 -13.18 -18.55 15.39
N ASP A 133 -14.04 -17.56 15.13
CA ASP A 133 -14.58 -16.72 16.19
C ASP A 133 -15.51 -17.51 17.14
N THR A 134 -15.49 -17.14 18.42
CA THR A 134 -16.33 -17.62 19.50
C THR A 134 -16.86 -16.45 20.31
N ASP A 135 -17.86 -16.70 21.15
CA ASP A 135 -18.43 -15.70 22.06
C ASP A 135 -17.40 -15.10 23.01
N GLU A 136 -16.29 -15.79 23.28
CA GLU A 136 -15.19 -15.33 24.13
C GLU A 136 -14.10 -14.59 23.36
N THR A 137 -13.87 -14.92 22.08
CA THR A 137 -12.78 -14.31 21.30
C THR A 137 -13.15 -12.95 20.75
N HIS A 138 -14.44 -12.61 20.60
CA HIS A 138 -14.90 -11.29 20.16
C HIS A 138 -14.17 -10.80 18.89
N LEU A 139 -13.88 -11.70 17.95
CA LEU A 139 -13.26 -11.32 16.68
C LEU A 139 -14.26 -10.54 15.83
N GLY A 140 -15.54 -10.93 15.84
CA GLY A 140 -16.63 -10.19 15.20
C GLY A 140 -16.24 -9.72 13.81
N THR A 141 -15.93 -10.66 12.91
CA THR A 141 -15.22 -10.41 11.64
C THR A 141 -13.78 -9.90 11.85
N ALA A 142 -12.83 -10.82 11.90
CA ALA A 142 -11.40 -10.49 11.94
C ALA A 142 -10.96 -9.69 10.69
N ILE A 143 -10.32 -8.53 10.88
CA ILE A 143 -9.90 -7.65 9.77
C ILE A 143 -8.50 -7.07 9.86
N THR A 144 -7.90 -7.02 11.04
CA THR A 144 -6.59 -6.39 11.27
C THR A 144 -5.78 -7.27 12.20
N LEU A 145 -4.50 -7.44 11.88
CA LEU A 145 -3.59 -8.31 12.60
C LEU A 145 -2.30 -7.55 12.95
N GLN A 146 -1.77 -7.82 14.14
CA GLN A 146 -0.50 -7.26 14.57
C GLN A 146 0.25 -8.28 15.43
N VAL A 147 1.47 -8.64 15.02
CA VAL A 147 2.35 -9.50 15.84
C VAL A 147 3.07 -8.64 16.88
N VAL A 148 3.16 -9.17 18.10
CA VAL A 148 3.87 -8.57 19.23
C VAL A 148 4.84 -9.59 19.82
N HIS A 149 6.12 -9.32 19.65
CA HIS A 149 7.20 -10.10 20.28
C HIS A 149 7.41 -9.65 21.73
N MET A 150 7.27 -10.56 22.68
CA MET A 150 7.64 -10.38 24.09
C MET A 150 8.89 -11.23 24.40
N GLU A 151 9.45 -11.17 25.62
CA GLU A 151 10.74 -11.82 25.91
C GLU A 151 10.68 -13.35 25.77
N LYS A 152 9.54 -13.95 26.13
CA LYS A 152 9.38 -15.42 26.21
C LYS A 152 8.41 -16.00 25.17
N ALA A 153 7.60 -15.15 24.54
CA ALA A 153 6.54 -15.58 23.65
C ALA A 153 6.21 -14.47 22.64
N SER A 154 5.51 -14.86 21.58
CA SER A 154 4.94 -13.93 20.61
C SER A 154 3.42 -14.01 20.67
N TYR A 155 2.76 -12.88 20.44
CA TYR A 155 1.31 -12.76 20.50
C TYR A 155 0.78 -12.14 19.21
N LEU A 156 -0.34 -12.66 18.73
CA LEU A 156 -1.10 -12.08 17.63
C LEU A 156 -2.26 -11.29 18.21
N PHE A 157 -2.27 -9.99 17.96
CA PHE A 157 -3.41 -9.13 18.23
C PHE A 157 -4.32 -9.09 17.01
N VAL A 158 -5.61 -9.28 17.26
CA VAL A 158 -6.66 -9.36 16.25
C VAL A 158 -7.72 -8.30 16.56
N GLY A 159 -8.06 -7.52 15.54
CA GLY A 159 -9.07 -6.47 15.60
C GLY A 159 -10.32 -6.85 14.81
N GLY A 160 -11.49 -6.67 15.44
CA GLY A 160 -12.80 -6.95 14.87
C GLY A 160 -13.48 -5.77 14.19
N LEU A 161 -14.55 -6.03 13.43
CA LEU A 161 -15.31 -5.01 12.69
C LEU A 161 -16.82 -5.00 12.94
N GLU A 162 -17.44 -6.17 13.05
CA GLU A 162 -18.89 -6.35 12.99
C GLU A 162 -19.38 -7.15 14.21
N GLU A 163 -20.70 -7.17 14.44
CA GLU A 163 -21.39 -7.91 15.51
C GLU A 163 -20.92 -7.63 16.96
N THR A 164 -19.84 -8.28 17.41
CA THR A 164 -19.28 -8.14 18.77
C THR A 164 -17.81 -7.70 18.71
N PRO A 165 -17.50 -6.55 18.07
CA PRO A 165 -16.13 -6.16 17.82
C PRO A 165 -15.38 -5.88 19.12
N GLY A 166 -14.07 -6.09 19.04
CA GLY A 166 -13.16 -5.80 20.11
C GLY A 166 -11.71 -5.99 19.67
N LEU A 167 -10.85 -6.05 20.68
CA LEU A 167 -9.44 -6.35 20.53
C LEU A 167 -9.13 -7.64 21.28
N SER A 168 -8.45 -8.57 20.62
CA SER A 168 -8.14 -9.88 21.20
C SER A 168 -6.68 -10.24 20.99
N SER A 169 -6.10 -10.90 21.99
CA SER A 169 -4.71 -11.35 22.03
C SER A 169 -4.66 -12.86 22.07
N PHE A 170 -3.84 -13.44 21.21
CA PHE A 170 -3.60 -14.87 21.13
C PHE A 170 -2.10 -15.13 21.24
N LYS A 171 -1.72 -16.08 22.08
CA LYS A 171 -0.36 -16.61 22.08
C LYS A 171 -0.13 -17.40 20.80
N ILE A 172 0.96 -17.12 20.12
CA ILE A 172 1.39 -17.85 18.93
C ILE A 172 2.23 -19.04 19.38
N GLU A 173 1.74 -20.25 19.14
CA GLU A 173 2.45 -21.49 19.43
C GLU A 173 3.46 -21.85 18.34
N ASN A 174 4.42 -22.72 18.65
CA ASN A 174 5.51 -23.09 17.74
C ASN A 174 5.03 -23.78 16.45
N ASP A 175 3.86 -24.42 16.47
CA ASP A 175 3.22 -25.04 15.30
C ASP A 175 2.30 -24.07 14.53
N GLY A 176 2.26 -22.79 14.92
CA GLY A 176 1.43 -21.75 14.32
C GLY A 176 0.01 -21.70 14.87
N LYS A 177 -0.38 -22.58 15.81
CA LYS A 177 -1.69 -22.46 16.47
C LYS A 177 -1.77 -21.21 17.33
N LEU A 178 -2.98 -20.69 17.45
CA LEU A 178 -3.30 -19.53 18.25
C LEU A 178 -4.06 -19.97 19.50
N THR A 179 -3.52 -19.64 20.67
CA THR A 179 -4.18 -19.90 21.96
C THR A 179 -4.68 -18.58 22.52
N HIS A 180 -5.98 -18.45 22.74
CA HIS A 180 -6.58 -17.24 23.29
C HIS A 180 -5.97 -16.89 24.66
N VAL A 181 -5.70 -15.60 24.88
CA VAL A 181 -5.15 -15.06 26.13
C VAL A 181 -6.14 -14.11 26.78
N GLN A 182 -6.58 -13.11 26.03
CA GLN A 182 -7.48 -12.07 26.52
C GLN A 182 -8.24 -11.45 25.35
N SER A 183 -9.53 -11.17 25.57
CA SER A 183 -10.32 -10.26 24.73
C SER A 183 -10.72 -9.03 25.53
N MET A 184 -10.91 -7.92 24.84
CA MET A 184 -11.52 -6.70 25.36
C MET A 184 -12.60 -6.28 24.37
N LYS A 185 -13.85 -6.43 24.79
CA LYS A 185 -15.01 -5.98 24.02
C LYS A 185 -15.00 -4.45 23.93
N ASP A 186 -15.47 -3.95 22.79
CA ASP A 186 -15.79 -2.53 22.66
C ASP A 186 -16.88 -2.06 23.66
N ASP A 187 -16.76 -0.79 24.08
CA ASP A 187 -17.73 -0.10 24.94
C ASP A 187 -17.81 1.39 24.61
N GLU A 188 -18.64 2.15 25.34
CA GLU A 188 -18.84 3.58 25.07
C GLU A 188 -17.58 4.45 25.24
N THR A 189 -16.54 3.93 25.90
CA THR A 189 -15.33 4.67 26.28
C THR A 189 -14.11 4.30 25.45
N ILE A 190 -13.99 3.05 25.04
CA ILE A 190 -12.89 2.52 24.22
C ILE A 190 -13.24 2.69 22.73
N HIS A 191 -12.24 2.78 21.86
CA HIS A 191 -12.43 2.97 20.43
C HIS A 191 -11.91 1.74 19.68
N THR A 192 -12.66 0.65 19.79
CA THR A 192 -12.33 -0.69 19.28
C THR A 192 -13.42 -1.29 18.40
N ASP A 193 -14.50 -0.56 18.11
CA ASP A 193 -15.45 -0.94 17.07
C ASP A 193 -14.87 -0.60 15.69
N GLY A 194 -14.50 -1.66 14.95
CA GLY A 194 -13.81 -1.52 13.68
C GLY A 194 -12.35 -1.17 13.84
N VAL A 195 -11.59 -2.01 14.55
CA VAL A 195 -10.13 -1.90 14.63
C VAL A 195 -9.53 -2.15 13.25
N ILE A 196 -9.32 -1.09 12.49
CA ILE A 196 -8.82 -1.14 11.12
C ILE A 196 -7.30 -0.91 11.03
N GLY A 197 -6.77 -0.12 11.95
CA GLY A 197 -5.34 0.15 12.08
C GLY A 197 -4.83 -0.30 13.43
N MET A 198 -3.66 -0.92 13.44
CA MET A 198 -2.92 -1.28 14.64
C MET A 198 -1.44 -0.96 14.47
N PHE A 199 -0.82 -0.48 15.55
CA PHE A 199 0.62 -0.23 15.59
C PHE A 199 1.19 -0.52 16.97
N VAL A 200 2.40 -1.05 17.02
CA VAL A 200 3.09 -1.41 18.27
C VAL A 200 4.35 -0.59 18.43
N HIS A 201 4.53 -0.05 19.63
CA HIS A 201 5.73 0.68 20.02
C HIS A 201 6.37 0.04 21.24
N LYS A 202 7.69 -0.17 21.19
CA LYS A 202 8.49 -0.58 22.35
C LYS A 202 9.26 0.62 22.88
N ILE A 203 8.88 1.13 24.04
CA ILE A 203 9.48 2.31 24.68
C ILE A 203 10.09 1.88 26.00
N LYS A 204 11.43 1.95 26.10
CA LYS A 204 12.18 1.67 27.34
C LYS A 204 11.78 0.33 28.00
N GLY A 205 11.74 -0.74 27.21
CA GLY A 205 11.38 -2.09 27.67
C GLY A 205 9.88 -2.32 27.91
N LYS A 206 9.02 -1.35 27.59
CA LYS A 206 7.57 -1.49 27.67
C LYS A 206 6.97 -1.50 26.27
N THR A 207 6.13 -2.48 26.01
CA THR A 207 5.32 -2.63 24.79
C THR A 207 3.98 -1.91 24.92
N TYR A 208 3.64 -1.13 23.90
CA TYR A 208 2.39 -0.39 23.78
C TYR A 208 1.75 -0.69 22.44
N LEU A 209 0.43 -0.85 22.43
CA LEU A 209 -0.37 -1.08 21.23
C LEU A 209 -1.33 0.09 21.06
N TYR A 210 -1.51 0.52 19.82
CA TYR A 210 -2.42 1.60 19.46
C TYR A 210 -3.38 1.11 18.39
N THR A 211 -4.66 1.45 18.54
CA THR A 211 -5.72 1.05 17.62
C THR A 211 -6.46 2.28 17.08
N GLY A 212 -6.98 2.18 15.86
CA GLY A 212 -7.95 3.11 15.30
C GLY A 212 -9.31 2.43 15.20
N GLY A 213 -10.32 3.00 15.87
CA GLY A 213 -11.70 2.55 15.86
C GLY A 213 -12.48 3.28 14.78
N PHE A 214 -12.72 2.59 13.66
CA PHE A 214 -13.41 3.15 12.50
C PHE A 214 -14.82 3.58 12.85
N GLN A 215 -15.60 2.74 13.52
CA GLN A 215 -16.98 3.07 13.85
C GLN A 215 -17.06 4.07 15.00
N ASP A 216 -16.05 4.08 15.88
CA ASP A 216 -16.02 4.96 17.05
C ASP A 216 -15.52 6.37 16.81
N ASN A 217 -14.92 6.61 15.63
CA ASN A 217 -14.30 7.88 15.30
C ASN A 217 -13.20 8.25 16.31
N GLY A 218 -12.27 7.33 16.61
CA GLY A 218 -11.28 7.58 17.64
C GLY A 218 -10.11 6.60 17.66
N VAL A 219 -9.19 6.84 18.58
CA VAL A 219 -8.02 5.98 18.81
C VAL A 219 -7.89 5.58 20.27
N SER A 220 -7.34 4.40 20.51
CA SER A 220 -7.08 3.86 21.84
C SER A 220 -5.64 3.40 22.00
N SER A 221 -5.11 3.52 23.22
CA SER A 221 -3.78 3.04 23.58
C SER A 221 -3.85 1.98 24.68
N PHE A 222 -2.95 1.01 24.61
CA PHE A 222 -2.91 -0.13 25.50
C PHE A 222 -1.48 -0.44 25.95
N ARG A 223 -1.32 -0.83 27.21
CA ARG A 223 -0.10 -1.47 27.71
C ARG A 223 -0.22 -2.97 27.47
N VAL A 224 0.77 -3.59 26.83
CA VAL A 224 0.84 -5.05 26.62
C VAL A 224 1.87 -5.68 27.54
N PHE A 225 1.48 -6.67 28.35
CA PHE A 225 2.33 -7.34 29.33
C PHE A 225 2.98 -8.61 28.76
N GLU A 226 4.02 -9.11 29.43
CA GLU A 226 4.84 -10.25 28.97
C GLU A 226 4.04 -11.54 28.74
N ASP A 227 2.92 -11.71 29.44
CA ASP A 227 2.03 -12.85 29.30
C ASP A 227 0.99 -12.70 28.16
N GLY A 228 1.04 -11.58 27.41
CA GLY A 228 0.14 -11.27 26.31
C GLY A 228 -1.15 -10.59 26.73
N THR A 229 -1.38 -10.43 28.03
CA THR A 229 -2.50 -9.62 28.54
C THR A 229 -2.23 -8.14 28.26
N PHE A 230 -3.29 -7.35 28.23
CA PHE A 230 -3.22 -5.93 27.92
C PHE A 230 -4.26 -5.12 28.70
N LYS A 231 -3.97 -3.84 28.87
CA LYS A 231 -4.82 -2.90 29.59
C LYS A 231 -4.89 -1.56 28.87
N ASN A 232 -6.09 -1.02 28.71
CA ASN A 232 -6.32 0.31 28.16
C ASN A 232 -5.62 1.40 29.02
N ILE A 233 -5.02 2.38 28.35
CA ILE A 233 -4.32 3.52 28.97
C ILE A 233 -5.14 4.80 28.78
N ASN A 234 -5.42 5.18 27.52
CA ASN A 234 -6.30 6.29 27.20
C ASN A 234 -6.98 6.10 25.85
N ASN A 235 -8.06 6.87 25.67
CA ASN A 235 -8.84 6.94 24.43
C ASN A 235 -8.95 8.40 24.01
N ILE A 236 -8.92 8.65 22.71
CA ILE A 236 -9.12 9.98 22.13
C ILE A 236 -10.18 9.85 21.03
N SER A 237 -11.36 10.39 21.29
CA SER A 237 -12.42 10.53 20.29
C SER A 237 -12.15 11.70 19.36
N ASP A 238 -12.78 11.73 18.19
CA ASP A 238 -12.83 12.93 17.35
C ASP A 238 -13.47 14.11 18.10
N ASN A 239 -13.27 15.33 17.59
CA ASN A 239 -13.93 16.53 18.10
C ASN A 239 -14.66 17.27 16.97
N THR A 240 -15.13 18.49 17.20
CA THR A 240 -15.83 19.29 16.18
C THR A 240 -14.92 20.30 15.50
N THR A 241 -13.61 20.26 15.75
CA THR A 241 -12.67 21.30 15.33
C THR A 241 -11.56 20.79 14.42
N ASP A 242 -10.67 19.94 14.92
CA ASP A 242 -9.30 19.85 14.41
C ASP A 242 -8.61 18.51 14.61
N ARG A 243 -9.35 17.45 14.94
CA ARG A 243 -8.74 16.16 15.30
C ARG A 243 -8.72 15.13 14.18
N TYR A 244 -9.65 15.22 13.22
CA TYR A 244 -9.66 14.42 11.98
C TYR A 244 -9.61 12.90 12.27
N LEU A 245 -10.42 12.43 13.23
CA LEU A 245 -10.49 11.00 13.59
C LEU A 245 -11.78 10.31 13.15
N THR A 246 -12.72 11.01 12.51
CA THR A 246 -13.93 10.40 11.98
C THR A 246 -13.59 9.31 10.97
N GLY A 247 -13.96 8.07 11.29
CA GLY A 247 -13.54 6.90 10.53
C GLY A 247 -12.04 6.62 10.65
N ALA A 248 -11.43 6.78 11.84
CA ALA A 248 -10.02 6.47 12.09
C ALA A 248 -9.64 5.11 11.47
N TYR A 249 -8.62 5.11 10.60
CA TYR A 249 -8.41 4.02 9.64
C TYR A 249 -7.00 3.44 9.74
N PRO A 250 -6.00 3.77 8.89
CA PRO A 250 -4.67 3.24 9.09
C PRO A 250 -4.02 3.88 10.32
N VAL A 251 -3.32 3.06 11.10
CA VAL A 251 -2.48 3.50 12.23
C VAL A 251 -1.09 2.96 12.00
N THR A 252 -0.08 3.82 12.09
CA THR A 252 1.34 3.47 12.06
C THR A 252 2.09 4.36 13.04
N GLY A 253 3.41 4.24 13.13
CA GLY A 253 4.19 5.07 14.03
C GLY A 253 5.69 4.95 13.81
N VAL A 254 6.43 5.89 14.38
CA VAL A 254 7.89 5.97 14.27
C VAL A 254 8.52 6.49 15.57
N SER A 255 9.79 6.16 15.79
CA SER A 255 10.62 6.81 16.80
C SER A 255 11.62 7.73 16.12
N LEU A 256 11.65 9.01 16.50
CA LEU A 256 12.58 10.01 15.98
C LEU A 256 13.35 10.63 17.16
N GLY A 257 14.59 10.19 17.36
CA GLY A 257 15.37 10.51 18.56
C GLY A 257 14.67 9.98 19.82
N ASP A 258 14.44 10.86 20.79
CA ASP A 258 13.73 10.53 22.03
C ASP A 258 12.20 10.59 21.90
N ASN A 259 11.68 11.05 20.75
CA ASN A 259 10.25 11.20 20.51
C ASN A 259 9.68 9.94 19.87
N ASN A 260 8.47 9.57 20.28
CA ASN A 260 7.71 8.46 19.73
C ASN A 260 6.37 9.01 19.24
N TYR A 261 6.03 8.69 17.99
CA TYR A 261 4.83 9.22 17.33
C TYR A 261 3.95 8.09 16.81
N VAL A 262 2.64 8.30 16.90
CA VAL A 262 1.62 7.48 16.24
C VAL A 262 0.94 8.36 15.20
N ILE A 263 0.87 7.87 13.99
CA ILE A 263 0.34 8.56 12.81
C ILE A 263 -0.94 7.84 12.40
N VAL A 264 -2.00 8.61 12.23
CA VAL A 264 -3.36 8.10 12.05
C VAL A 264 -3.95 8.78 10.82
N GLY A 265 -4.31 7.97 9.85
CA GLY A 265 -5.17 8.41 8.75
C GLY A 265 -6.63 8.13 9.07
N HIS A 266 -7.51 8.52 8.16
CA HIS A 266 -8.93 8.26 8.29
C HIS A 266 -9.56 7.91 6.95
N ARG A 267 -10.75 7.32 7.07
CA ARG A 267 -11.68 7.15 5.97
C ARG A 267 -13.04 7.60 6.43
N HIS A 268 -13.35 8.88 6.24
CA HIS A 268 -14.59 9.44 6.71
C HIS A 268 -15.84 8.67 6.28
N HIS A 269 -16.81 8.58 7.20
CA HIS A 269 -18.11 7.97 6.95
C HIS A 269 -18.86 8.62 5.77
N LYS A 270 -18.51 9.86 5.36
CA LYS A 270 -19.07 10.53 4.16
C LYS A 270 -18.90 9.73 2.88
N TYR A 271 -17.87 8.89 2.80
CA TYR A 271 -17.56 8.08 1.61
C TYR A 271 -18.47 6.86 1.49
N TYR A 272 -19.41 6.68 2.42
CA TYR A 272 -20.34 5.57 2.47
C TYR A 272 -21.78 6.08 2.45
N LYS A 273 -22.69 5.27 1.90
CA LYS A 273 -24.13 5.57 1.96
C LYS A 273 -24.57 5.56 3.43
N ARG A 274 -25.28 6.62 3.85
CA ARG A 274 -25.87 6.70 5.20
C ARG A 274 -26.89 5.56 5.40
N GLY A 275 -26.82 4.85 6.53
CA GLY A 275 -27.71 3.73 6.85
C GLY A 275 -27.24 2.34 6.36
N GLY A 276 -25.97 2.17 6.02
CA GLY A 276 -25.33 0.87 5.76
C GLY A 276 -24.65 0.26 7.00
N PHE A 277 -23.48 -0.34 6.83
CA PHE A 277 -22.64 -0.87 7.93
C PHE A 277 -22.04 0.21 8.85
N ILE A 278 -22.28 1.49 8.56
CA ILE A 278 -21.84 2.62 9.41
C ILE A 278 -22.77 2.73 10.61
N LYS A 279 -22.24 2.48 11.80
CA LYS A 279 -22.99 2.48 13.05
C LYS A 279 -23.22 3.89 13.59
N ARG A 280 -22.20 4.76 13.51
CA ARG A 280 -22.29 6.18 13.92
C ARG A 280 -22.56 7.07 12.71
N THR A 281 -23.83 7.37 12.47
CA THR A 281 -24.28 8.18 11.32
C THR A 281 -24.29 9.68 11.59
N ASP A 282 -24.27 10.10 12.86
CA ASP A 282 -24.10 11.49 13.28
C ASP A 282 -22.60 11.75 13.55
N PHE A 283 -21.93 12.34 12.57
CA PHE A 283 -20.49 12.64 12.61
C PHE A 283 -20.20 14.00 11.97
N VAL A 284 -19.10 14.62 12.38
CA VAL A 284 -18.59 15.86 11.77
C VAL A 284 -17.57 15.49 10.70
N TYR A 285 -17.68 16.11 9.53
CA TYR A 285 -16.67 15.97 8.48
C TYR A 285 -15.77 17.22 8.46
N HIS A 286 -14.49 17.04 8.73
CA HIS A 286 -13.50 18.13 8.90
C HIS A 286 -12.76 18.53 7.62
N GLY A 287 -13.00 17.83 6.51
CA GLY A 287 -11.99 17.71 5.46
C GLY A 287 -11.15 16.44 5.67
N ASP A 288 -10.31 16.09 4.70
CA ASP A 288 -9.37 14.98 4.84
C ASP A 288 -8.00 15.47 5.41
N GLY A 289 -7.15 14.56 5.89
CA GLY A 289 -5.91 14.92 6.60
C GLY A 289 -5.27 13.76 7.37
N VAL A 290 -4.02 13.93 7.83
CA VAL A 290 -3.27 12.92 8.58
C VAL A 290 -2.91 13.48 9.96
N SER A 291 -3.36 12.78 11.01
CA SER A 291 -3.17 13.20 12.40
C SER A 291 -1.96 12.52 13.02
N VAL A 292 -1.16 13.29 13.76
CA VAL A 292 0.00 12.82 14.51
C VAL A 292 -0.27 12.99 15.99
N PHE A 293 0.02 11.94 16.75
CA PHE A 293 -0.03 11.91 18.19
C PHE A 293 1.38 11.66 18.73
N LYS A 294 1.76 12.42 19.73
CA LYS A 294 2.97 12.16 20.50
C LYS A 294 2.64 11.15 21.60
N VAL A 295 3.53 10.20 21.83
CA VAL A 295 3.39 9.22 22.92
C VAL A 295 4.10 9.73 24.16
N ASP A 296 3.39 9.80 25.27
CA ASP A 296 3.96 10.20 26.56
C ASP A 296 4.77 9.07 27.24
N LYS A 297 5.37 9.36 28.39
CA LYS A 297 6.18 8.38 29.15
C LYS A 297 5.40 7.17 29.68
N LYS A 298 4.07 7.24 29.72
CA LYS A 298 3.18 6.16 30.16
C LYS A 298 2.63 5.36 28.97
N GLY A 299 2.89 5.78 27.74
CA GLY A 299 2.33 5.19 26.52
C GLY A 299 0.98 5.78 26.13
N ALA A 300 0.55 6.88 26.75
CA ALA A 300 -0.68 7.57 26.40
C ALA A 300 -0.48 8.42 25.14
N LEU A 301 -1.50 8.46 24.29
CA LEU A 301 -1.53 9.34 23.13
C LEU A 301 -1.82 10.77 23.56
N VAL A 302 -1.11 11.72 22.95
CA VAL A 302 -1.33 13.17 23.11
C VAL A 302 -1.46 13.78 21.71
N PRO A 303 -2.57 14.44 21.36
CA PRO A 303 -2.70 15.12 20.07
C PRO A 303 -1.53 16.08 19.85
N HIS A 304 -0.95 16.08 18.64
CA HIS A 304 0.29 16.81 18.39
C HIS A 304 0.23 17.71 17.16
N SER A 305 -0.03 17.17 15.97
CA SER A 305 -0.18 17.96 14.74
C SER A 305 -1.09 17.27 13.73
N VAL A 306 -1.63 18.02 12.77
CA VAL A 306 -2.42 17.49 11.66
C VAL A 306 -1.96 18.12 10.36
N LEU A 307 -1.68 17.31 9.35
CA LEU A 307 -1.56 17.76 7.96
C LEU A 307 -2.94 17.69 7.31
N LYS A 308 -3.51 18.83 6.93
CA LYS A 308 -4.82 18.89 6.28
C LYS A 308 -4.66 18.71 4.77
N ASP A 309 -5.64 18.06 4.16
CA ASP A 309 -5.72 17.96 2.70
C ASP A 309 -5.99 19.34 2.09
N ASP A 310 -5.33 19.65 0.97
CA ASP A 310 -5.54 20.84 0.16
C ASP A 310 -5.40 20.52 -1.34
N GLU A 311 -5.39 21.54 -2.20
CA GLU A 311 -5.31 21.35 -3.66
C GLU A 311 -3.97 20.78 -4.16
N HIS A 312 -2.94 20.71 -3.31
CA HIS A 312 -1.61 20.22 -3.62
C HIS A 312 -1.31 18.86 -3.00
N THR A 313 -2.21 18.31 -2.19
CA THR A 313 -2.10 16.97 -1.61
C THR A 313 -3.13 16.01 -2.20
N LYS A 314 -2.86 14.71 -2.03
CA LYS A 314 -3.79 13.64 -2.39
C LYS A 314 -4.09 12.78 -1.18
N LEU A 315 -4.85 13.32 -0.22
CA LEU A 315 -5.13 12.67 1.06
C LEU A 315 -6.59 12.25 1.23
N GLN A 316 -7.40 12.20 0.17
CA GLN A 316 -8.82 11.85 0.25
C GLN A 316 -9.05 10.35 0.38
N GLY A 317 -9.75 9.95 1.44
CA GLY A 317 -10.18 8.57 1.63
C GLY A 317 -9.02 7.59 1.84
N GLN A 318 -8.14 7.93 2.77
CA GLN A 318 -6.93 7.17 3.10
C GLN A 318 -7.27 5.79 3.63
N THR A 319 -6.52 4.78 3.20
CA THR A 319 -6.76 3.39 3.62
C THR A 319 -5.51 2.69 4.12
N ARG A 320 -4.34 3.27 3.85
CA ARG A 320 -3.05 2.73 4.28
C ARG A 320 -2.03 3.85 4.46
N ILE A 321 -1.18 3.73 5.49
CA ILE A 321 0.02 4.55 5.66
C ILE A 321 1.17 3.59 5.95
N GLU A 322 2.20 3.62 5.11
CA GLU A 322 3.43 2.84 5.29
C GLU A 322 4.57 3.77 5.69
N VAL A 323 5.41 3.33 6.63
CA VAL A 323 6.70 3.94 6.89
C VAL A 323 7.68 3.38 5.86
N VAL A 324 8.18 4.23 4.97
CA VAL A 324 9.08 3.82 3.89
C VAL A 324 10.52 3.77 4.38
N SER A 325 10.95 4.82 5.08
CA SER A 325 12.29 4.90 5.67
C SER A 325 12.29 5.81 6.90
N VAL A 326 13.28 5.62 7.77
CA VAL A 326 13.55 6.48 8.92
C VAL A 326 15.05 6.71 8.97
N GLU A 327 15.49 7.93 8.68
CA GLU A 327 16.91 8.30 8.68
C GLU A 327 17.07 9.73 9.19
N ASN A 328 18.18 10.03 9.85
CA ASN A 328 18.50 11.40 10.32
C ASN A 328 17.42 12.09 11.18
N ASN A 329 16.63 11.31 11.94
CA ASN A 329 15.46 11.77 12.71
C ASN A 329 14.32 12.36 11.85
N GLU A 330 14.22 11.94 10.61
CA GLU A 330 13.06 12.15 9.75
C GLU A 330 12.54 10.79 9.27
N ALA A 331 11.26 10.75 8.90
CA ALA A 331 10.66 9.58 8.28
C ALA A 331 9.98 9.95 6.96
N VAL A 332 10.11 9.07 5.97
CA VAL A 332 9.32 9.12 4.74
C VAL A 332 8.14 8.18 4.91
N LEU A 333 6.94 8.69 4.64
CA LEU A 333 5.69 7.95 4.70
C LEU A 333 5.04 7.90 3.32
N ALA A 334 4.34 6.82 3.02
CA ALA A 334 3.49 6.70 1.84
C ALA A 334 2.03 6.46 2.26
N VAL A 335 1.14 7.34 1.83
CA VAL A 335 -0.31 7.28 2.10
C VAL A 335 -1.02 6.79 0.85
N GLY A 336 -1.62 5.61 0.92
CA GLY A 336 -2.45 5.06 -0.15
C GLY A 336 -3.88 5.57 -0.01
N THR A 337 -4.42 6.15 -1.08
CA THR A 337 -5.77 6.70 -1.09
C THR A 337 -6.71 5.96 -2.04
N ARG A 338 -7.95 5.82 -1.59
CA ARG A 338 -8.99 5.19 -2.39
C ARG A 338 -9.67 6.19 -3.33
N ASP A 339 -9.97 7.38 -2.85
CA ASP A 339 -10.84 8.33 -3.55
C ASP A 339 -10.04 9.25 -4.49
N ASP A 340 -8.83 9.68 -4.12
CA ASP A 340 -7.89 10.30 -5.07
C ASP A 340 -7.21 9.30 -6.02
N ALA A 341 -7.34 7.99 -5.75
CA ALA A 341 -6.65 6.93 -6.50
C ALA A 341 -5.15 7.25 -6.68
N SER A 342 -4.45 7.41 -5.56
CA SER A 342 -3.08 7.91 -5.56
C SER A 342 -2.22 7.31 -4.43
N ILE A 343 -0.92 7.58 -4.50
CA ILE A 343 0.02 7.43 -3.40
C ILE A 343 0.63 8.79 -3.09
N GLN A 344 0.37 9.35 -1.92
CA GLN A 344 0.97 10.58 -1.41
C GLN A 344 2.21 10.25 -0.58
N LEU A 345 3.35 10.86 -0.91
CA LEU A 345 4.56 10.81 -0.09
C LEU A 345 4.59 12.00 0.88
N LEU A 346 4.87 11.71 2.15
CA LEU A 346 4.98 12.70 3.21
C LEU A 346 6.32 12.57 3.94
N LYS A 347 6.81 13.67 4.48
CA LYS A 347 7.92 13.71 5.42
C LYS A 347 7.40 14.01 6.81
N LEU A 348 7.82 13.23 7.80
CA LEU A 348 7.67 13.55 9.22
C LEU A 348 9.02 13.99 9.77
N ASN A 349 9.09 15.22 10.28
CA ASN A 349 10.31 15.72 10.92
C ASN A 349 10.42 15.28 12.40
N LYS A 350 11.57 15.56 13.02
CA LYS A 350 11.86 15.23 14.43
C LYS A 350 10.85 15.83 15.40
N GLU A 351 10.33 17.01 15.07
CA GLU A 351 9.31 17.74 15.83
C GLU A 351 7.93 17.13 15.69
N GLY A 352 7.75 16.08 14.87
CA GLY A 352 6.49 15.37 14.69
C GLY A 352 5.52 16.07 13.76
N VAL A 353 6.00 16.98 12.90
CA VAL A 353 5.18 17.72 11.92
C VAL A 353 5.31 17.06 10.54
N LEU A 354 4.16 16.80 9.91
CA LEU A 354 4.07 16.26 8.56
C LEU A 354 4.14 17.38 7.51
N SER A 355 4.79 17.09 6.39
CA SER A 355 4.82 17.94 5.18
C SER A 355 4.74 17.07 3.93
N PRO A 356 4.08 17.54 2.85
CA PRO A 356 4.07 16.81 1.59
C PRO A 356 5.46 16.81 0.95
N ILE A 357 5.84 15.68 0.33
CA ILE A 357 7.01 15.57 -0.54
C ILE A 357 6.56 15.67 -2.00
N ASN A 358 5.81 14.66 -2.44
CA ASN A 358 5.28 14.53 -3.80
C ASN A 358 4.18 13.46 -3.80
N TYR A 359 3.52 13.21 -4.92
CA TYR A 359 2.52 12.15 -5.03
C TYR A 359 2.60 11.46 -6.40
N LEU A 360 1.85 10.37 -6.56
CA LEU A 360 1.56 9.75 -7.86
C LEU A 360 0.08 9.40 -7.91
N GLU A 361 -0.67 10.04 -8.79
CA GLU A 361 -1.99 9.55 -9.21
C GLU A 361 -1.81 8.23 -9.97
N THR A 362 -2.35 7.16 -9.42
CA THR A 362 -2.15 5.79 -9.93
C THR A 362 -3.23 5.40 -10.93
N GLY A 363 -4.33 6.14 -11.05
CA GLY A 363 -5.47 5.76 -11.90
C GLY A 363 -6.29 4.58 -11.36
N TYR A 364 -5.98 4.08 -10.16
CA TYR A 364 -6.76 3.05 -9.48
C TYR A 364 -6.77 3.25 -7.97
N SER A 365 -7.93 3.01 -7.36
CA SER A 365 -8.07 3.04 -5.92
C SER A 365 -7.13 2.05 -5.22
N ILE A 366 -6.51 2.50 -4.14
CA ILE A 366 -5.76 1.66 -3.21
C ILE A 366 -6.61 1.42 -1.96
N TYR A 367 -6.49 0.22 -1.39
CA TYR A 367 -7.14 -0.15 -0.13
C TYR A 367 -6.08 -0.46 0.95
N TYR A 368 -6.13 -1.62 1.64
CA TYR A 368 -5.04 -2.03 2.54
C TYR A 368 -3.81 -2.50 1.74
N GLY A 369 -3.96 -2.70 0.44
CA GLY A 369 -2.95 -3.23 -0.47
C GLY A 369 -1.86 -2.24 -0.84
N LEU A 370 -1.24 -1.56 0.12
CA LEU A 370 0.00 -0.81 -0.07
C LEU A 370 1.03 -1.28 0.95
N ARG A 371 2.21 -1.66 0.49
CA ARG A 371 3.28 -2.19 1.33
C ARG A 371 4.62 -1.55 0.98
N ALA A 372 5.31 -0.98 1.97
CA ALA A 372 6.71 -0.61 1.82
C ALA A 372 7.63 -1.82 1.99
N HIS A 373 8.67 -1.89 1.17
CA HIS A 373 9.66 -2.97 1.20
C HIS A 373 11.04 -2.45 0.79
N LYS A 374 12.08 -2.76 1.56
CA LYS A 374 13.46 -2.33 1.27
C LYS A 374 14.28 -3.52 0.77
N ILE A 375 15.05 -3.33 -0.30
CA ILE A 375 16.02 -4.30 -0.84
C ILE A 375 17.34 -3.58 -1.04
N GLY A 376 18.36 -3.97 -0.28
CA GLY A 376 19.62 -3.20 -0.24
C GLY A 376 19.33 -1.77 0.23
N GLU A 377 19.72 -0.75 -0.56
CA GLU A 377 19.41 0.65 -0.28
C GLU A 377 18.13 1.16 -0.96
N ASP A 378 17.52 0.36 -1.83
CA ASP A 378 16.36 0.77 -2.60
C ASP A 378 15.06 0.53 -1.83
N ASN A 379 14.20 1.54 -1.81
CA ASN A 379 12.87 1.46 -1.24
C ASN A 379 11.83 1.25 -2.34
N PHE A 380 10.98 0.25 -2.15
CA PHE A 380 9.88 -0.09 -3.03
C PHE A 380 8.54 0.08 -2.33
N LEU A 381 7.52 0.43 -3.11
CA LEU A 381 6.12 0.28 -2.74
C LEU A 381 5.48 -0.76 -3.64
N ILE A 382 4.75 -1.68 -3.03
CA ILE A 382 3.94 -2.65 -3.73
C ILE A 382 2.48 -2.28 -3.49
N ALA A 383 1.78 -1.92 -4.56
CA ALA A 383 0.40 -1.48 -4.52
C ALA A 383 -0.50 -2.44 -5.31
N GLY A 384 -1.57 -2.89 -4.68
CA GLY A 384 -2.61 -3.69 -5.29
C GLY A 384 -3.82 -2.85 -5.70
N SER A 385 -4.41 -3.17 -6.85
CA SER A 385 -5.58 -2.44 -7.34
C SER A 385 -6.85 -2.88 -6.61
N PHE A 386 -7.54 -1.93 -5.96
CA PHE A 386 -8.87 -2.17 -5.40
C PHE A 386 -9.98 -1.93 -6.46
N ARG A 387 -9.85 -2.62 -7.59
CA ARG A 387 -10.72 -2.51 -8.77
C ARG A 387 -10.98 -3.89 -9.37
N ASN A 388 -12.25 -4.24 -9.54
CA ASN A 388 -12.68 -5.57 -9.98
C ASN A 388 -12.32 -5.86 -11.46
N ASP A 389 -12.27 -4.82 -12.27
CA ASP A 389 -11.96 -4.85 -13.69
C ASP A 389 -10.44 -4.87 -13.98
N LEU A 390 -9.62 -4.37 -13.05
CA LEU A 390 -8.19 -4.20 -13.26
C LEU A 390 -7.37 -5.45 -12.89
N ARG A 391 -7.57 -6.00 -11.68
CA ARG A 391 -6.89 -7.23 -11.21
C ARG A 391 -5.37 -7.17 -11.32
N LYS A 392 -4.74 -6.08 -10.87
CA LYS A 392 -3.28 -5.88 -10.93
C LYS A 392 -2.63 -5.66 -9.57
N ILE A 393 -1.37 -6.06 -9.49
CA ILE A 393 -0.40 -5.63 -8.49
C ILE A 393 0.76 -4.93 -9.20
N ILE A 394 1.23 -3.83 -8.64
CA ILE A 394 2.20 -2.94 -9.23
C ILE A 394 3.33 -2.69 -8.23
N SER A 395 4.58 -2.75 -8.68
CA SER A 395 5.74 -2.32 -7.91
C SER A 395 6.20 -0.93 -8.36
N TYR A 396 6.58 -0.10 -7.40
CA TYR A 396 7.15 1.22 -7.61
C TYR A 396 8.46 1.31 -6.83
N LYS A 397 9.47 1.93 -7.43
CA LYS A 397 10.70 2.32 -6.75
C LYS A 397 10.61 3.78 -6.37
N LEU A 398 11.00 4.11 -5.13
CA LEU A 398 11.25 5.49 -4.75
C LEU A 398 12.64 5.92 -5.24
N ALA A 399 12.71 7.06 -5.90
CA ALA A 399 13.96 7.68 -6.31
C ALA A 399 13.80 9.21 -6.33
N PRO A 400 14.90 9.97 -6.34
CA PRO A 400 14.83 11.41 -6.55
C PRO A 400 14.05 11.77 -7.82
N LYS A 401 13.25 12.83 -7.74
CA LYS A 401 12.46 13.33 -8.85
C LYS A 401 13.38 13.72 -10.00
N ILE A 402 13.04 13.24 -11.18
CA ILE A 402 13.72 13.60 -12.41
C ILE A 402 13.09 14.88 -12.95
N ASN A 403 13.88 15.94 -13.16
CA ASN A 403 13.38 17.14 -13.81
C ASN A 403 13.03 16.84 -15.29
N ARG A 404 11.75 16.99 -15.61
CA ARG A 404 11.15 16.78 -16.95
C ARG A 404 10.47 18.02 -17.51
N GLU A 405 10.80 19.21 -16.99
CA GLU A 405 10.27 20.47 -17.49
C GLU A 405 10.46 20.60 -19.01
N ALA A 406 9.43 21.09 -19.68
CA ALA A 406 9.34 21.24 -21.14
C ALA A 406 9.52 19.95 -21.97
N LYS A 407 9.53 18.78 -21.33
CA LYS A 407 9.54 17.48 -22.01
C LYS A 407 8.16 16.85 -21.96
N VAL A 408 7.89 15.99 -22.93
CA VAL A 408 6.69 15.15 -22.94
C VAL A 408 7.11 13.69 -23.02
N LEU A 409 6.27 12.82 -22.49
CA LEU A 409 6.40 11.38 -22.60
C LEU A 409 5.71 10.92 -23.87
N ARG A 410 6.43 10.14 -24.68
CA ARG A 410 5.90 9.43 -25.84
C ARG A 410 5.74 7.97 -25.50
N HIS A 411 4.54 7.45 -25.73
CA HIS A 411 4.19 6.04 -25.62
C HIS A 411 3.85 5.52 -27.01
N MET A 412 4.75 4.73 -27.58
CA MET A 412 4.61 4.15 -28.90
C MET A 412 4.09 2.71 -28.79
N VAL A 413 3.03 2.40 -29.51
CA VAL A 413 2.45 1.06 -29.63
C VAL A 413 2.49 0.66 -31.10
N ASN A 414 3.37 -0.29 -31.42
CA ASN A 414 3.49 -0.84 -32.77
C ASN A 414 2.85 -2.22 -32.78
N LEU A 415 1.96 -2.48 -33.75
CA LEU A 415 1.12 -3.67 -33.77
C LEU A 415 1.21 -4.42 -35.09
N LYS A 416 1.10 -5.74 -34.98
CA LYS A 416 0.79 -6.64 -36.09
C LYS A 416 -0.54 -7.33 -35.78
N TYR A 417 -1.50 -7.27 -36.70
CA TYR A 417 -2.73 -8.06 -36.62
C TYR A 417 -2.51 -9.49 -37.11
N LYS A 418 -3.35 -10.42 -36.66
CA LYS A 418 -3.36 -11.81 -37.16
C LYS A 418 -3.80 -11.85 -38.62
N GLU A 419 -3.34 -12.86 -39.35
CA GLU A 419 -3.63 -13.03 -40.78
C GLU A 419 -5.11 -13.29 -41.07
N ASP A 420 -5.84 -13.84 -40.09
CA ASP A 420 -7.27 -14.13 -40.16
C ASP A 420 -8.16 -12.99 -39.62
N ALA A 421 -7.56 -11.88 -39.15
CA ALA A 421 -8.32 -10.70 -38.75
C ALA A 421 -8.97 -10.03 -39.96
N THR A 422 -10.29 -9.82 -39.92
CA THR A 422 -11.00 -9.19 -41.04
C THR A 422 -10.70 -7.69 -41.12
N LYS A 423 -10.92 -7.09 -42.29
CA LYS A 423 -10.74 -5.64 -42.48
C LYS A 423 -11.63 -4.83 -41.54
N GLU A 424 -12.85 -5.32 -41.29
CA GLU A 424 -13.81 -4.71 -40.39
C GLU A 424 -13.28 -4.74 -38.94
N GLN A 425 -12.76 -5.88 -38.48
CA GLN A 425 -12.16 -5.99 -37.15
C GLN A 425 -10.96 -5.05 -36.97
N VAL A 426 -10.11 -4.93 -37.99
CA VAL A 426 -8.95 -4.03 -37.96
C VAL A 426 -9.38 -2.56 -37.96
N ASN A 427 -10.36 -2.18 -38.79
CA ASN A 427 -10.89 -0.81 -38.81
C ASN A 427 -11.52 -0.44 -37.47
N GLU A 428 -12.32 -1.32 -36.89
CA GLU A 428 -12.89 -1.10 -35.56
C GLU A 428 -11.84 -0.97 -34.47
N ALA A 429 -10.74 -1.72 -34.54
CA ALA A 429 -9.63 -1.61 -33.59
C ALA A 429 -8.92 -0.26 -33.71
N VAL A 430 -8.67 0.20 -34.94
CA VAL A 430 -8.09 1.52 -35.22
C VAL A 430 -8.99 2.64 -34.72
N GLU A 431 -10.30 2.59 -35.01
CA GLU A 431 -11.27 3.58 -34.53
C GLU A 431 -11.31 3.64 -33.01
N ALA A 432 -11.31 2.47 -32.34
CA ALA A 432 -11.28 2.40 -30.89
C ALA A 432 -9.99 3.00 -30.29
N PHE A 433 -8.83 2.77 -30.92
CA PHE A 433 -7.57 3.43 -30.51
C PHE A 433 -7.62 4.94 -30.62
N ILE A 434 -8.08 5.47 -31.77
CA ILE A 434 -8.16 6.92 -32.00
C ILE A 434 -9.10 7.56 -30.98
N ASN A 435 -10.20 6.88 -30.66
CA ASN A 435 -11.20 7.38 -29.72
C ASN A 435 -10.68 7.49 -28.27
N LEU A 436 -9.59 6.82 -27.90
CA LEU A 436 -9.01 6.94 -26.56
C LEU A 436 -8.74 8.40 -26.17
N LYS A 437 -8.31 9.26 -27.12
CA LYS A 437 -8.08 10.68 -26.85
C LYS A 437 -9.36 11.43 -26.44
N ASN A 438 -10.53 10.97 -26.90
CA ASN A 438 -11.81 11.54 -26.52
C ASN A 438 -12.30 11.04 -25.15
N GLU A 439 -11.83 9.86 -24.72
CA GLU A 439 -12.27 9.20 -23.48
C GLU A 439 -11.31 9.41 -22.31
N ILE A 440 -10.05 9.75 -22.58
CA ILE A 440 -8.97 9.88 -21.60
C ILE A 440 -8.34 11.28 -21.75
N PRO A 441 -8.78 12.27 -20.95
CA PRO A 441 -8.28 13.65 -21.02
C PRO A 441 -6.76 13.79 -20.86
N GLU A 442 -6.12 12.83 -20.19
CA GLU A 442 -4.67 12.80 -19.94
C GLU A 442 -3.85 12.54 -21.21
N ILE A 443 -4.47 12.03 -22.29
CA ILE A 443 -3.82 11.90 -23.60
C ILE A 443 -3.75 13.28 -24.26
N ALA A 444 -2.61 13.96 -24.10
CA ALA A 444 -2.39 15.28 -24.70
C ALA A 444 -2.43 15.23 -26.24
N ASN A 445 -1.86 14.18 -26.82
CA ASN A 445 -1.93 13.94 -28.26
C ASN A 445 -1.92 12.46 -28.62
N LEU A 446 -2.53 12.13 -29.76
CA LEU A 446 -2.53 10.80 -30.35
C LEU A 446 -2.37 10.95 -31.87
N GLU A 447 -1.36 10.28 -32.41
CA GLU A 447 -1.09 10.15 -33.84
C GLU A 447 -0.90 8.68 -34.18
N TRP A 448 -1.28 8.27 -35.40
CA TRP A 448 -1.08 6.90 -35.85
C TRP A 448 -0.90 6.82 -37.36
N GLY A 449 -0.36 5.70 -37.84
CA GLY A 449 -0.19 5.44 -39.26
C GLY A 449 0.19 3.99 -39.58
N LEU A 450 0.25 3.70 -40.87
CA LEU A 450 0.74 2.43 -41.38
C LEU A 450 2.25 2.48 -41.55
N ASN A 451 2.92 1.34 -41.32
CA ASN A 451 4.34 1.21 -41.59
C ASN A 451 4.62 1.30 -43.10
N ASP A 452 5.48 2.24 -43.49
CA ASP A 452 5.96 2.46 -44.87
C ASP A 452 7.50 2.31 -44.99
N SER A 453 8.15 1.71 -43.99
CA SER A 453 9.60 1.50 -44.03
C SER A 453 9.98 0.37 -44.98
N THR A 454 10.95 0.64 -45.88
CA THR A 454 11.55 -0.32 -46.82
C THR A 454 12.86 -0.93 -46.32
N GLU A 455 13.25 -0.67 -45.06
CA GLU A 455 14.58 -1.03 -44.52
C GLU A 455 14.65 -2.47 -43.98
N GLY A 456 13.53 -3.21 -43.94
CA GLY A 456 13.51 -4.63 -43.58
C GLY A 456 13.58 -4.94 -42.07
N HIS A 457 13.53 -3.93 -41.20
CA HIS A 457 13.65 -4.09 -39.74
C HIS A 457 12.31 -4.01 -38.96
N THR A 458 11.18 -4.09 -39.67
CA THR A 458 9.84 -3.87 -39.10
C THR A 458 9.35 -4.99 -38.19
N LYS A 459 10.00 -6.18 -38.25
CA LYS A 459 9.54 -7.42 -37.61
C LYS A 459 8.08 -7.78 -37.95
N GLY A 460 7.57 -7.28 -39.08
CA GLY A 460 6.18 -7.51 -39.51
C GLY A 460 5.13 -6.65 -38.80
N LEU A 461 5.53 -5.67 -37.99
CA LEU A 461 4.62 -4.67 -37.40
C LEU A 461 4.14 -3.72 -38.50
N THR A 462 2.83 -3.51 -38.59
CA THR A 462 2.19 -2.79 -39.71
C THR A 462 1.49 -1.51 -39.30
N TYR A 463 1.19 -1.32 -38.01
CA TYR A 463 0.56 -0.12 -37.46
C TYR A 463 1.43 0.49 -36.38
N CYS A 464 1.47 1.81 -36.30
CA CYS A 464 2.13 2.56 -35.24
C CYS A 464 1.13 3.56 -34.65
N PHE A 465 0.97 3.55 -33.33
CA PHE A 465 0.25 4.56 -32.56
C PHE A 465 1.25 5.25 -31.64
N THR A 466 1.25 6.58 -31.59
CA THR A 466 2.07 7.36 -30.66
C THR A 466 1.17 8.25 -29.82
N LEU A 467 1.13 7.97 -28.52
CA LEU A 467 0.44 8.76 -27.53
C LEU A 467 1.42 9.71 -26.84
N THR A 468 0.95 10.89 -26.47
CA THR A 468 1.73 11.91 -25.78
C THR A 468 1.11 12.22 -24.43
N PHE A 469 1.92 12.18 -23.38
CA PHE A 469 1.55 12.52 -22.02
C PHE A 469 2.45 13.67 -21.52
N ASN A 470 1.89 14.55 -20.69
CA ASN A 470 2.64 15.70 -20.15
C ASN A 470 3.51 15.33 -18.94
N ASP A 471 3.12 14.31 -18.18
CA ASP A 471 3.76 13.89 -16.94
C ASP A 471 3.62 12.37 -16.71
N GLU A 472 4.21 11.87 -15.63
CA GLU A 472 4.07 10.48 -15.19
C GLU A 472 2.64 10.09 -14.83
N HIS A 473 1.88 11.01 -14.21
CA HIS A 473 0.51 10.77 -13.74
C HIS A 473 -0.40 10.40 -14.91
N ALA A 474 -0.33 11.19 -15.98
CA ALA A 474 -1.11 11.01 -17.19
C ALA A 474 -0.93 9.61 -17.80
N ARG A 475 0.29 9.07 -17.77
CA ARG A 475 0.56 7.70 -18.23
C ARG A 475 -0.01 6.65 -17.29
N GLU A 476 0.13 6.83 -15.98
CA GLU A 476 -0.47 5.88 -15.01
C GLU A 476 -1.99 5.83 -15.18
N ILE A 477 -2.65 6.99 -15.22
CA ILE A 477 -4.09 7.10 -15.42
C ILE A 477 -4.51 6.42 -16.72
N TYR A 478 -3.85 6.73 -17.84
CA TYR A 478 -4.11 6.08 -19.13
C TYR A 478 -4.03 4.55 -19.05
N LEU A 479 -2.95 4.01 -18.49
CA LEU A 479 -2.69 2.58 -18.52
C LEU A 479 -3.78 1.79 -17.79
N PHE A 480 -4.32 2.38 -16.73
CA PHE A 480 -5.34 1.75 -15.88
C PHE A 480 -6.76 2.27 -16.16
N HIS A 481 -6.94 3.15 -17.15
CA HIS A 481 -8.24 3.70 -17.50
C HIS A 481 -9.16 2.63 -18.10
N LYS A 482 -10.45 2.67 -17.77
CA LYS A 482 -11.44 1.69 -18.26
C LYS A 482 -11.46 1.61 -19.79
N ALA A 483 -11.44 2.75 -20.49
CA ALA A 483 -11.41 2.80 -21.95
C ALA A 483 -10.20 2.06 -22.55
N HIS A 484 -9.02 2.23 -21.96
CA HIS A 484 -7.82 1.52 -22.39
C HIS A 484 -7.94 0.01 -22.13
N LEU A 485 -8.47 -0.40 -20.97
CA LEU A 485 -8.69 -1.82 -20.65
C LEU A 485 -9.72 -2.46 -21.60
N ASP A 486 -10.82 -1.76 -21.89
CA ASP A 486 -11.85 -2.21 -22.82
C ASP A 486 -11.28 -2.37 -24.23
N LEU A 487 -10.45 -1.41 -24.68
CA LEU A 487 -9.72 -1.50 -25.94
C LEU A 487 -8.84 -2.76 -25.97
N VAL A 488 -7.97 -2.95 -24.98
CA VAL A 488 -7.07 -4.12 -24.90
C VAL A 488 -7.86 -5.43 -24.94
N SER A 489 -8.99 -5.52 -24.21
CA SER A 489 -9.86 -6.70 -24.24
C SER A 489 -10.52 -6.90 -25.60
N LYS A 490 -10.89 -5.83 -26.30
CA LYS A 490 -11.55 -5.89 -27.61
C LYS A 490 -10.57 -6.33 -28.70
N ILE A 491 -9.38 -5.73 -28.74
CA ILE A 491 -8.42 -5.91 -29.84
C ILE A 491 -7.44 -7.05 -29.57
N GLY A 492 -7.13 -7.36 -28.31
CA GLY A 492 -6.14 -8.38 -27.94
C GLY A 492 -6.30 -9.71 -28.68
N PRO A 493 -7.52 -10.25 -28.86
CA PRO A 493 -7.74 -11.49 -29.62
C PRO A 493 -7.30 -11.45 -31.09
N ILE A 494 -7.21 -10.28 -31.72
CA ILE A 494 -6.81 -10.11 -33.13
C ILE A 494 -5.37 -9.59 -33.31
N ILE A 495 -4.64 -9.30 -32.22
CA ILE A 495 -3.22 -8.94 -32.27
C ILE A 495 -2.35 -10.19 -32.38
N ALA A 496 -1.41 -10.19 -33.32
CA ALA A 496 -0.40 -11.22 -33.50
C ALA A 496 0.92 -10.89 -32.79
N ASP A 497 1.32 -9.62 -32.78
CA ASP A 497 2.53 -9.16 -32.11
C ASP A 497 2.42 -7.68 -31.72
N VAL A 498 3.16 -7.27 -30.70
CA VAL A 498 3.18 -5.90 -30.17
C VAL A 498 4.57 -5.51 -29.69
N LEU A 499 5.00 -4.30 -30.06
CA LEU A 499 6.18 -3.65 -29.51
C LEU A 499 5.79 -2.29 -28.91
N VAL A 500 6.00 -2.15 -27.60
CA VAL A 500 5.74 -0.91 -26.86
C VAL A 500 7.04 -0.24 -26.44
N LEU A 501 7.13 1.07 -26.62
CA LEU A 501 8.27 1.87 -26.17
C LEU A 501 7.81 3.18 -25.53
N ASP A 502 8.37 3.48 -24.37
CA ASP A 502 8.20 4.76 -23.68
C ASP A 502 9.50 5.57 -23.74
N TYR A 503 9.43 6.86 -24.06
CA TYR A 503 10.57 7.76 -23.92
C TYR A 503 10.15 9.21 -23.64
N TRP A 504 10.99 9.92 -22.88
CA TRP A 504 10.88 11.38 -22.73
C TRP A 504 11.60 12.08 -23.86
N THR A 505 10.97 13.11 -24.44
CA THR A 505 11.62 13.96 -25.45
C THR A 505 12.88 14.62 -24.88
N LYS A 506 13.87 14.88 -25.74
CA LYS A 506 15.12 15.54 -25.38
C LYS A 506 15.28 16.86 -26.08
#